data_AF-A0A950NK76-F1
#
_entry.id   AF-A0A950NK76-F1
#
_cell.length_a   1.000
_cell.length_b   1.000
_cell.length_c   1.000
_cell.angle_alpha   90.00
_cell.angle_beta   90.00
_cell.angle_gamma   90.00
#
_symmetry.space_group_name_H-M   'P 1'
#
loop_
_entity.id
_entity.type
_entity.pdbx_description
1 polymer ?
#
loop_
_entity_poly.entity_id
_entity_poly.type
_entity_poly.pdbx_seq_one_letter_code
_entity_poly.pdbx_strand_id
1 'polypeptide(L)'
;MKVLYKPLGILAGIIGAKLGTRLFQALWDKIDGSEPPGPTVQEAAVGKVVGAAALHAATKAGTKAATERASARSFHYLFGIWPGKEEEEEEESKREEEGR
;
A
#
# COMPACT_ATOMS: atom_id res chain seq x y z
N MET A 1 -1.41 -9.13 28.64
CA MET A 1 -0.92 -9.91 27.47
C MET A 1 -1.26 -9.18 26.17
N LYS A 2 -0.61 -8.04 25.90
CA LYS A 2 -1.00 -7.10 24.82
C LYS A 2 0.17 -6.73 23.89
N VAL A 3 1.26 -7.51 23.94
CA VAL A 3 2.56 -7.12 23.35
C VAL A 3 3.05 -8.10 22.27
N LEU A 4 2.40 -9.25 22.07
CA LEU A 4 2.87 -10.24 21.10
C LEU A 4 2.43 -9.97 19.65
N TYR A 5 1.44 -9.11 19.42
CA TYR A 5 0.95 -8.78 18.07
C TYR A 5 1.76 -7.67 17.36
N LYS A 6 2.50 -6.84 18.10
CA LYS A 6 3.34 -5.77 17.54
C LYS A 6 4.49 -6.30 16.65
N PRO A 7 5.31 -7.28 17.08
CA PRO A 7 6.40 -7.77 16.24
C PRO A 7 5.91 -8.48 14.98
N LEU A 8 4.77 -9.18 15.04
CA LEU A 8 4.22 -9.87 13.88
C LEU A 8 3.70 -8.89 12.82
N GLY A 9 3.04 -7.80 13.24
CA GLY A 9 2.63 -6.73 12.34
C GLY A 9 3.82 -6.02 11.68
N ILE A 10 4.92 -5.82 12.42
CA ILE A 10 6.16 -5.25 11.87
C ILE A 10 6.77 -6.19 10.82
N LEU A 11 6.89 -7.48 11.12
CA LEU A 11 7.40 -8.48 10.18
C LEU A 11 6.55 -8.55 8.90
N ALA A 12 5.23 -8.59 9.04
CA ALA A 12 4.31 -8.56 7.92
C ALA A 12 4.46 -7.27 7.08
N GLY A 13 4.64 -6.13 7.75
CA GLY A 13 4.90 -4.84 7.11
C GLY A 13 6.20 -4.84 6.28
N ILE A 14 7.29 -5.40 6.82
CA ILE A 14 8.57 -5.51 6.10
C ILE A 14 8.43 -6.43 4.88
N ILE A 15 7.77 -7.58 5.05
CA ILE A 15 7.54 -8.54 3.96
C ILE A 15 6.71 -7.88 2.85
N GLY A 16 5.61 -7.21 3.22
CA GLY A 16 4.77 -6.47 2.28
C GLY A 16 5.51 -5.36 1.54
N ALA A 17 6.34 -4.59 2.26
CA ALA A 17 7.17 -3.54 1.66
C ALA A 17 8.16 -4.10 0.63
N LYS A 18 8.79 -5.23 0.95
CA LYS A 18 9.73 -5.90 0.04
C LYS A 18 9.03 -6.47 -1.19
N LEU A 19 7.85 -7.08 -1.01
CA LEU A 19 7.04 -7.58 -2.12
C LEU A 19 6.61 -6.46 -3.06
N GLY A 20 6.06 -5.37 -2.52
CA GLY A 20 5.64 -4.22 -3.31
C GLY A 20 6.79 -3.61 -4.11
N THR A 21 7.99 -3.54 -3.53
CA THR A 21 9.20 -3.07 -4.22
C THR A 21 9.58 -3.97 -5.39
N ARG A 22 9.52 -5.30 -5.21
CA ARG A 22 9.82 -6.25 -6.29
C ARG A 22 8.78 -6.24 -7.41
N LEU A 23 7.50 -6.13 -7.09
CA LEU A 23 6.46 -5.98 -8.11
C LEU A 23 6.67 -4.71 -8.93
N PHE A 24 6.97 -3.60 -8.26
CA PHE A 24 7.26 -2.35 -8.93
C PHE A 24 8.45 -2.47 -9.89
N GLN A 25 9.57 -3.03 -9.43
CA GLN A 25 10.75 -3.27 -10.27
C GLN A 25 10.40 -4.15 -11.48
N ALA A 26 9.71 -5.27 -11.28
CA ALA A 26 9.32 -6.16 -12.38
C ALA A 26 8.38 -5.51 -13.40
N LEU A 27 7.50 -4.60 -12.96
CA LEU A 27 6.63 -3.83 -13.87
C LEU A 27 7.42 -2.75 -14.61
N TRP A 28 8.34 -2.07 -13.92
CA TRP A 28 9.16 -1.01 -14.50
C TRP A 28 10.17 -1.56 -15.52
N ASP A 29 10.82 -2.69 -15.23
CA ASP A 29 11.75 -3.36 -16.13
C ASP A 29 11.10 -3.70 -17.48
N LYS A 30 9.80 -4.00 -17.49
CA LYS A 30 9.05 -4.23 -18.74
C LYS A 30 8.79 -2.96 -19.54
N ILE A 31 8.78 -1.80 -18.90
CA ILE A 31 8.50 -0.50 -19.53
C ILE A 31 9.78 0.09 -20.10
N ASP A 32 10.85 0.11 -19.30
CA ASP A 32 12.04 0.90 -19.60
C ASP A 32 13.35 0.10 -19.56
N GLY A 33 13.35 -1.15 -19.06
CA GLY A 33 14.50 -2.05 -19.04
C GLY A 33 15.71 -1.54 -18.24
N SER A 34 15.56 -0.43 -17.51
CA SER A 34 16.59 0.22 -16.71
C SER A 34 16.02 0.68 -15.38
N GLU A 35 16.87 0.99 -14.41
CA GLU A 35 16.42 1.35 -13.07
C GLU A 35 15.58 2.64 -13.10
N PRO A 36 14.44 2.70 -12.37
CA PRO A 36 13.56 3.86 -12.40
C PRO A 36 14.31 5.11 -11.91
N PRO A 37 14.25 6.22 -12.66
CA PRO A 37 15.02 7.40 -12.31
C PRO A 37 14.52 8.01 -11.00
N GLY A 38 15.46 8.42 -10.16
CA GLY A 38 15.17 9.16 -8.95
C GLY A 38 14.62 10.56 -9.25
N PRO A 39 13.88 11.16 -8.29
CA PRO A 39 13.26 12.48 -8.46
C PRO A 39 14.25 13.63 -8.67
N THR A 40 15.52 13.43 -8.34
CA THR A 40 16.59 14.44 -8.43
C THR A 40 17.58 14.15 -9.56
N VAL A 41 17.32 13.16 -10.42
CA VAL A 41 18.22 12.81 -11.52
C VAL A 41 18.07 13.85 -12.64
N GLN A 42 19.10 14.66 -12.85
CA GLN A 42 19.07 15.79 -13.78
C GLN A 42 18.87 15.37 -15.25
N GLU A 43 19.42 14.23 -15.63
CA GLU A 43 19.35 13.72 -17.01
C GLU A 43 18.02 12.99 -17.33
N ALA A 44 17.18 12.76 -16.32
CA ALA A 44 15.91 12.08 -16.50
C ALA A 44 14.82 13.06 -16.95
N ALA A 45 14.10 12.71 -18.03
CA ALA A 45 12.94 13.48 -18.45
C ALA A 45 11.87 13.52 -17.34
N VAL A 46 11.27 14.69 -17.12
CA VAL A 46 10.24 14.89 -16.07
C VAL A 46 9.10 13.88 -16.18
N GLY A 47 8.62 13.59 -17.40
CA GLY A 47 7.58 12.59 -17.63
C GLY A 47 7.98 11.18 -17.19
N LYS A 48 9.25 10.81 -17.35
CA LYS A 48 9.78 9.50 -16.93
C LYS A 48 9.85 9.38 -15.41
N VAL A 49 10.29 10.44 -14.73
CA VAL A 49 10.32 10.52 -13.26
C VAL A 49 8.91 10.42 -12.67
N VAL A 50 7.98 11.22 -13.18
CA VAL A 50 6.58 11.23 -12.71
C VAL A 50 5.91 9.90 -13.01
N GLY A 51 6.12 9.32 -14.20
CA GLY A 51 5.61 8.01 -14.57
C GLY A 51 6.11 6.88 -13.66
N ALA A 52 7.42 6.89 -13.33
CA ALA A 52 8.00 5.95 -12.38
C ALA A 52 7.37 6.07 -10.99
N ALA A 53 7.24 7.30 -10.48
CA ALA A 53 6.64 7.57 -9.18
C ALA A 53 5.16 7.14 -9.14
N ALA A 54 4.40 7.43 -10.19
CA ALA A 54 3.00 7.04 -10.30
C ALA A 54 2.83 5.51 -10.32
N LEU A 55 3.65 4.80 -11.10
CA LEU A 55 3.63 3.34 -11.15
C LEU A 55 3.99 2.73 -9.80
N HIS A 56 4.99 3.28 -9.12
CA HIS A 56 5.39 2.83 -7.79
C HIS A 56 4.25 3.01 -6.78
N ALA A 57 3.60 4.18 -6.76
CA ALA A 57 2.46 4.46 -5.90
C ALA A 57 1.28 3.51 -6.18
N ALA A 58 0.92 3.35 -7.46
CA ALA A 58 -0.17 2.46 -7.88
C ALA A 58 0.10 1.01 -7.48
N THR A 59 1.33 0.51 -7.66
CA THR A 59 1.71 -0.86 -7.32
C THR A 59 1.63 -1.11 -5.82
N LYS A 60 2.14 -0.17 -5.00
CA LYS A 60 2.05 -0.27 -3.54
C LYS A 60 0.61 -0.21 -3.04
N ALA A 61 -0.18 0.72 -3.56
CA ALA A 61 -1.60 0.84 -3.21
C ALA A 61 -2.37 -0.43 -3.58
N GLY A 62 -2.18 -0.96 -4.79
CA GLY A 62 -2.80 -2.20 -5.24
C GLY A 62 -2.40 -3.41 -4.38
N THR A 63 -1.12 -3.53 -4.04
CA THR A 63 -0.63 -4.62 -3.17
C THR A 63 -1.25 -4.55 -1.78
N LYS A 64 -1.32 -3.35 -1.19
CA LYS A 64 -1.96 -3.12 0.12
C LYS A 64 -3.44 -3.50 0.07
N ALA A 65 -4.18 -2.98 -0.89
CA ALA A 65 -5.62 -3.25 -1.04
C ALA A 65 -5.89 -4.76 -1.22
N ALA A 66 -5.11 -5.44 -2.05
CA ALA A 66 -5.22 -6.89 -2.25
C ALA A 66 -4.94 -7.66 -0.96
N THR A 67 -3.90 -7.27 -0.22
CA THR A 67 -3.52 -7.90 1.06
C THR A 67 -4.60 -7.68 2.12
N GLU A 68 -5.10 -6.45 2.26
CA GLU A 68 -6.15 -6.10 3.21
C GLU A 68 -7.43 -6.89 2.90
N ARG A 69 -7.84 -6.95 1.64
CA ARG A 69 -9.01 -7.72 1.21
C ARG A 69 -8.85 -9.21 1.48
N ALA A 70 -7.69 -9.78 1.15
CA ALA A 70 -7.39 -11.18 1.43
C ALA A 70 -7.39 -11.48 2.93
N SER A 71 -6.77 -10.61 3.74
CA SER A 71 -6.75 -10.74 5.19
C SER A 71 -8.14 -10.64 5.80
N ALA A 72 -8.98 -9.72 5.31
CA ALA A 72 -10.34 -9.54 5.78
C ALA A 72 -11.21 -10.76 5.45
N ARG A 73 -11.05 -11.33 4.26
CA ARG A 73 -11.73 -12.56 3.86
C ARG A 73 -11.30 -13.76 4.70
N SER A 74 -10.01 -13.91 4.96
CA SER A 74 -9.49 -14.97 5.82
C SER A 74 -9.99 -14.82 7.26
N PHE A 75 -10.03 -13.60 7.79
CA PHE A 75 -10.57 -13.32 9.12
C PHE A 75 -12.06 -13.65 9.21
N HIS A 76 -12.84 -13.23 8.22
CA HIS A 76 -14.26 -13.56 8.14
C HIS A 76 -14.50 -15.06 8.01
N TYR A 77 -13.68 -15.78 7.24
CA TYR A 77 -13.77 -17.23 7.13
C TYR A 77 -13.47 -17.92 8.47
N LEU A 78 -12.48 -17.45 9.22
CA LEU A 78 -12.05 -18.07 10.48
C LEU A 78 -12.96 -17.74 11.66
N PHE A 79 -13.45 -16.50 11.74
CA PHE A 79 -14.18 -15.98 12.90
C PHE A 79 -15.65 -15.66 12.62
N GLY A 80 -16.11 -15.76 11.38
CA GLY A 80 -17.48 -15.42 10.97
C GLY A 80 -17.77 -13.91 10.96
N ILE A 81 -16.85 -13.07 11.43
CA ILE A 81 -17.00 -11.61 11.55
C ILE A 81 -16.14 -10.89 10.51
N TRP A 82 -16.72 -9.87 9.87
CA TRP A 82 -15.98 -9.03 8.95
C TRP A 82 -15.14 -8.00 9.74
N PRO A 83 -13.81 -7.87 9.51
CA PRO A 83 -12.96 -7.01 10.34
C PRO A 83 -12.90 -5.53 9.90
N GLY A 84 -13.54 -5.16 8.79
CA GLY A 84 -13.58 -3.77 8.33
C GLY A 84 -14.59 -2.93 9.12
N LYS A 85 -14.29 -1.66 9.31
CA LYS A 85 -15.27 -0.67 9.79
C LYS A 85 -16.21 -0.28 8.63
N GLU A 86 -17.50 -0.13 8.90
CA GLU A 86 -18.43 0.50 7.99
C GLU A 86 -18.00 1.98 7.80
N GLU A 87 -18.04 2.47 6.56
CA GLU A 87 -17.51 3.78 6.13
C GLU A 87 -18.15 4.99 6.84
N GLU A 88 -19.13 4.78 7.73
CA GLU A 88 -19.89 5.82 8.43
C GLU A 88 -19.09 6.57 9.52
N GLU A 89 -18.11 5.92 10.18
CA GLU A 89 -17.32 6.58 11.25
C GLU A 89 -16.31 7.62 10.72
N GLU A 90 -15.85 7.51 9.46
CA GLU A 90 -14.91 8.47 8.86
C GLU A 90 -15.62 9.73 8.34
N GLU A 91 -16.87 9.62 7.88
CA GLU A 91 -17.67 10.79 7.47
C GLU A 91 -18.18 11.61 8.66
N GLU A 92 -18.55 10.96 9.77
CA GLU A 92 -19.01 11.64 10.99
C GLU A 92 -17.87 12.39 11.70
N SER A 93 -16.68 11.78 11.81
CA SER A 93 -15.47 12.45 12.32
C SER A 93 -15.05 13.64 11.47
N LYS A 94 -15.23 13.57 10.15
CA LYS A 94 -14.88 14.66 9.23
C LYS A 94 -15.90 15.80 9.29
N ARG A 95 -17.19 15.48 9.49
CA ARG A 95 -18.26 16.46 9.75
C ARG A 95 -18.12 17.18 11.10
N GLU A 96 -17.67 16.49 12.14
CA GLU A 96 -17.44 17.08 13.46
C GLU A 96 -16.20 17.99 13.49
N GLU A 97 -15.18 17.71 12.66
CA GLU A 97 -13.96 18.52 12.55
C GLU A 97 -14.15 19.75 11.63
N GLU A 98 -14.93 19.65 10.55
CA GLU A 98 -15.33 20.80 9.71
C GLU A 98 -16.44 21.66 10.33
N GLY A 99 -17.15 21.14 11.34
CA GLY A 99 -18.25 21.81 12.03
C GLY A 99 -17.85 22.66 13.24
N ARG A 100 -16.54 22.84 13.51
CA ARG A 100 -16.02 23.54 14.70
C ARG A 100 -15.20 24.78 14.36
#